data_AF-A0A962PS82-F1
#
_entry.id   AF-A0A962PS82-F1
#
_cell.length_a   1.000
_cell.length_b   1.000
_cell.length_c   1.000
_cell.angle_alpha   90.00
_cell.angle_beta   90.00
_cell.angle_gamma   90.00
#
_symmetry.space_group_name_H-M   'P 1'
#
loop_
_entity.id
_entity.type
_entity.pdbx_description
1 polymer ?
#
loop_
_entity_poly.entity_id
_entity_poly.type
_entity_poly.pdbx_seq_one_letter_code
_entity_poly.pdbx_strand_id
1 'polypeptide(L)'
;MQIRQFDVREADWTRDGEQLSEIRRIVFIVGQSVPKEEEWDGRDEASWHWLATDHDGKPIGTARLLPEGQIGRMAVIDEWRGAGVGAAMLEAAVEKARHLGFTEVFLNAQTHALGFYEKSGFVADGDEFMEADIPHRRMTKTLAPKDDHASRFAYVGEAPSVSLRQFDAAEVDWATHGKIIRKLREAVLVRELGLEDAMVADVDDDSAIHWHARTADGETIGAVRMSTSGIVSRLVVTTGHRREGVGQALLELAESKARRFGLAEISLQALTALDAFYRRAGFEPRGEAYMAQGHEHREYAKPLVYENVFDRTRSPLHGDEYGDGDSPWRLGEDNRLLLLRREEEFRNVIIEMCRQANQTIRIYSPLLEHKLFDSPQLREICSALARRNKYTKIEILIYDSHRVVKNGHALLEIARKLPSSIGMKIVDPELRQLNHEYVLADDAGLIYRHDNEAWDGYANFYEKTESNRLGRAFTAAWESGLIDPNLRVLRI
;
A
#
# COMPACT_ATOMS: atom_id res chain seq x y z
N MET A 1 -33.90 -26.30 8.27
CA MET A 1 -33.61 -24.90 7.92
C MET A 1 -32.30 -24.92 7.15
N GLN A 2 -32.30 -24.64 5.84
CA GLN A 2 -31.05 -24.57 5.08
C GLN A 2 -30.27 -23.36 5.59
N ILE A 3 -29.10 -23.59 6.20
CA ILE A 3 -28.19 -22.52 6.58
C ILE A 3 -27.68 -21.94 5.27
N ARG A 4 -28.12 -20.73 4.94
CA ARG A 4 -27.60 -20.00 3.78
C ARG A 4 -26.25 -19.41 4.18
N GLN A 5 -25.19 -19.90 3.54
CA GLN A 5 -23.83 -19.45 3.81
C GLN A 5 -23.54 -18.16 3.04
N PHE A 6 -22.97 -17.19 3.76
CA PHE A 6 -22.52 -15.93 3.20
C PHE A 6 -21.24 -15.48 3.92
N ASP A 7 -20.46 -14.63 3.26
CA ASP A 7 -19.27 -13.99 3.81
C ASP A 7 -19.47 -12.47 3.89
N VAL A 8 -18.90 -11.83 4.91
CA VAL A 8 -18.90 -10.37 5.07
C VAL A 8 -17.47 -9.91 5.25
N ARG A 9 -17.03 -8.97 4.41
CA ARG A 9 -15.69 -8.37 4.52
C ARG A 9 -15.75 -6.86 4.41
N GLU A 10 -14.74 -6.19 4.97
CA GLU A 10 -14.49 -4.78 4.68
C GLU A 10 -14.19 -4.64 3.18
N ALA A 11 -14.80 -3.63 2.56
CA ALA A 11 -14.76 -3.37 1.14
C ALA A 11 -14.09 -2.03 0.88
N ASP A 12 -13.30 -1.98 -0.21
CA ASP A 12 -12.62 -0.77 -0.66
C ASP A 12 -13.44 -0.14 -1.78
N TRP A 13 -13.83 1.12 -1.65
CA TRP A 13 -14.68 1.78 -2.64
C TRP A 13 -14.06 1.81 -4.05
N THR A 14 -12.74 1.89 -4.15
CA THR A 14 -12.02 1.92 -5.44
C THR A 14 -12.10 0.57 -6.16
N ARG A 15 -12.04 -0.54 -5.41
CA ARG A 15 -12.08 -1.91 -5.98
C ARG A 15 -13.50 -2.47 -6.07
N ASP A 16 -14.28 -2.28 -5.02
CA ASP A 16 -15.56 -2.95 -4.78
C ASP A 16 -16.76 -2.03 -5.08
N GLY A 17 -16.51 -0.75 -5.41
CA GLY A 17 -17.52 0.29 -5.61
C GLY A 17 -18.60 -0.06 -6.62
N GLU A 18 -18.27 -0.78 -7.70
CA GLU A 18 -19.27 -1.24 -8.67
C GLU A 18 -20.27 -2.22 -8.05
N GLN A 19 -19.78 -3.19 -7.26
CA GLN A 19 -20.60 -4.20 -6.61
C GLN A 19 -21.46 -3.59 -5.49
N LEU A 20 -20.86 -2.71 -4.69
CA LEU A 20 -21.58 -1.94 -3.66
C LEU A 20 -22.67 -1.07 -4.31
N SER A 21 -22.35 -0.42 -5.42
CA SER A 21 -23.27 0.45 -6.14
C SER A 21 -24.42 -0.33 -6.77
N GLU A 22 -24.17 -1.51 -7.31
CA GLU A 22 -25.20 -2.34 -7.91
C GLU A 22 -26.22 -2.84 -6.88
N ILE A 23 -25.76 -3.26 -5.69
CA ILE A 23 -26.68 -3.63 -4.60
C ILE A 23 -27.53 -2.42 -4.17
N ARG A 24 -26.91 -1.24 -4.01
CA ARG A 24 -27.62 0.01 -3.65
C ARG A 24 -28.62 0.42 -4.71
N ARG A 25 -28.27 0.28 -6.00
CA ARG A 25 -29.18 0.54 -7.12
C ARG A 25 -30.39 -0.40 -7.09
N ILE A 26 -30.18 -1.70 -6.86
CA ILE A 26 -31.26 -2.69 -6.78
C ILE A 26 -32.18 -2.38 -5.59
N VAL A 27 -31.62 -2.12 -4.41
CA VAL A 27 -32.41 -2.00 -3.17
C VAL A 27 -33.04 -0.62 -3.02
N PHE A 28 -32.27 0.46 -3.19
CA PHE A 28 -32.74 1.83 -2.91
C PHE A 28 -33.39 2.47 -4.14
N ILE A 29 -32.70 2.49 -5.29
CA ILE A 29 -33.23 3.17 -6.48
C ILE A 29 -34.38 2.38 -7.10
N VAL A 30 -34.19 1.08 -7.36
CA VAL A 30 -35.24 0.25 -7.98
C VAL A 30 -36.27 -0.20 -6.94
N GLY A 31 -35.81 -0.74 -5.81
CA GLY A 31 -36.70 -1.34 -4.81
C GLY A 31 -37.50 -0.33 -3.99
N GLN A 32 -36.90 0.81 -3.63
CA GLN A 32 -37.52 1.83 -2.77
C GLN A 32 -37.82 3.15 -3.49
N SER A 33 -37.50 3.24 -4.79
CA SER A 33 -37.72 4.45 -5.59
C SER A 33 -36.98 5.70 -5.09
N VAL A 34 -35.85 5.53 -4.40
CA VAL A 34 -34.98 6.64 -3.97
C VAL A 34 -34.40 7.32 -5.22
N PRO A 35 -34.49 8.66 -5.35
CA PRO A 35 -33.90 9.37 -6.47
C PRO A 35 -32.39 9.11 -6.59
N LYS A 36 -31.92 8.84 -7.82
CA LYS A 36 -30.50 8.53 -8.08
C LYS A 36 -29.55 9.59 -7.50
N GLU A 37 -29.91 10.87 -7.62
CA GLU A 37 -29.08 11.98 -7.14
C GLU A 37 -29.00 12.03 -5.61
N GLU A 38 -30.01 11.52 -4.90
CA GLU A 38 -30.01 11.43 -3.42
C GLU A 38 -29.25 10.18 -2.93
N GLU A 39 -29.22 9.12 -3.74
CA GLU A 39 -28.46 7.91 -3.42
C GLU A 39 -26.95 8.16 -3.44
N TRP A 40 -26.45 8.88 -4.44
CA TRP A 40 -25.01 9.17 -4.62
C TRP A 40 -24.64 10.52 -3.99
N ASP A 41 -24.43 10.51 -2.69
CA ASP A 41 -24.14 11.71 -1.90
C ASP A 41 -22.68 12.20 -1.99
N GLY A 42 -21.82 11.53 -2.76
CA GLY A 42 -20.41 11.89 -2.94
C GLY A 42 -19.52 11.57 -1.74
N ARG A 43 -20.02 10.80 -0.76
CA ARG A 43 -19.30 10.52 0.50
C ARG A 43 -18.64 9.16 0.53
N ASP A 44 -18.80 8.38 -0.52
CA ASP A 44 -18.42 6.98 -0.55
C ASP A 44 -16.89 6.76 -0.52
N GLU A 45 -16.10 7.59 -1.20
CA GLU A 45 -14.62 7.47 -1.20
C GLU A 45 -13.99 7.64 0.19
N ALA A 46 -14.62 8.43 1.06
CA ALA A 46 -14.14 8.73 2.41
C ALA A 46 -14.75 7.81 3.48
N SER A 47 -15.57 6.84 3.10
CA SER A 47 -16.30 5.98 4.02
C SER A 47 -15.67 4.59 4.12
N TRP A 48 -15.91 3.91 5.23
CA TRP A 48 -15.66 2.46 5.33
C TRP A 48 -16.88 1.71 4.81
N HIS A 49 -16.65 0.64 4.06
CA HIS A 49 -17.72 -0.16 3.47
C HIS A 49 -17.60 -1.62 3.85
N TRP A 50 -18.72 -2.33 3.76
CA TRP A 50 -18.75 -3.79 3.83
C TRP A 50 -19.49 -4.34 2.63
N LEU A 51 -18.97 -5.44 2.11
CA LEU A 51 -19.62 -6.22 1.06
C LEU A 51 -19.93 -7.60 1.63
N ALA A 52 -21.19 -8.01 1.49
CA ALA A 52 -21.62 -9.37 1.73
C ALA A 52 -21.73 -10.12 0.41
N THR A 53 -21.21 -11.35 0.38
CA THR A 53 -21.31 -12.25 -0.77
C THR A 53 -21.89 -13.60 -0.37
N ASP A 54 -22.61 -14.26 -1.29
CA ASP A 54 -23.01 -15.66 -1.06
C ASP A 54 -21.84 -16.64 -1.30
N HIS A 55 -22.10 -17.93 -1.10
CA HIS A 55 -21.09 -18.98 -1.28
C HIS A 55 -20.51 -19.09 -2.71
N ASP A 56 -21.17 -18.51 -3.71
CA ASP A 56 -20.70 -18.46 -5.10
C ASP A 56 -19.96 -17.14 -5.39
N GLY A 57 -19.77 -16.29 -4.37
CA GLY A 57 -19.12 -14.98 -4.48
C GLY A 57 -20.03 -13.89 -5.04
N LYS A 58 -21.34 -14.14 -5.19
CA LYS A 58 -22.27 -13.15 -5.71
C LYS A 58 -22.50 -12.04 -4.66
N PRO A 59 -22.47 -10.75 -5.03
CA PRO A 59 -22.83 -9.65 -4.13
C PRO A 59 -24.29 -9.75 -3.68
N ILE A 60 -24.51 -9.73 -2.36
CA ILE A 60 -25.84 -9.86 -1.75
C ILE A 60 -26.18 -8.78 -0.73
N GLY A 61 -25.19 -8.01 -0.26
CA GLY A 61 -25.43 -6.95 0.71
C GLY A 61 -24.28 -5.95 0.83
N THR A 62 -24.60 -4.75 1.31
CA THR A 62 -23.65 -3.68 1.55
C THR A 62 -23.99 -2.87 2.79
N ALA A 63 -22.98 -2.25 3.38
CA ALA A 63 -23.11 -1.29 4.47
C ALA A 63 -22.02 -0.21 4.34
N ARG A 64 -22.28 0.97 4.91
CA ARG A 64 -21.34 2.08 4.95
C ARG A 64 -21.28 2.68 6.35
N LEU A 65 -20.07 3.00 6.80
CA LEU A 65 -19.82 3.81 7.99
C LEU A 65 -19.13 5.10 7.55
N LEU A 66 -19.76 6.23 7.87
CA LEU A 66 -19.23 7.55 7.58
C LEU A 66 -18.24 8.01 8.66
N PRO A 67 -17.31 8.94 8.34
CA PRO A 67 -16.32 9.51 9.29
C PRO A 67 -16.89 10.14 10.57
N GLU A 68 -18.18 10.51 10.59
CA GLU A 68 -18.86 11.04 11.76
C GLU A 68 -19.59 9.97 12.60
N GLY A 69 -19.47 8.68 12.24
CA GLY A 69 -20.08 7.59 12.99
C GLY A 69 -21.49 7.24 12.54
N GLN A 70 -21.95 7.80 11.42
CA GLN A 70 -23.23 7.43 10.82
C GLN A 70 -23.11 6.10 10.06
N ILE A 71 -23.86 5.10 10.50
CA ILE A 71 -24.04 3.85 9.75
C ILE A 71 -25.21 4.05 8.79
N GLY A 72 -24.98 3.74 7.51
CA GLY A 72 -25.94 3.96 6.45
C GLY A 72 -25.70 3.04 5.26
N ARG A 73 -26.50 3.25 4.20
CA ARG A 73 -26.48 2.43 2.98
C ARG A 73 -26.50 0.92 3.27
N MET A 74 -27.22 0.54 4.33
CA MET A 74 -27.49 -0.83 4.73
C MET A 74 -28.48 -1.44 3.74
N ALA A 75 -28.00 -2.24 2.80
CA ALA A 75 -28.83 -2.87 1.78
C ALA A 75 -28.55 -4.37 1.72
N VAL A 76 -29.61 -5.17 1.66
CA VAL A 76 -29.56 -6.61 1.40
C VAL A 76 -30.62 -6.92 0.35
N ILE A 77 -30.23 -7.65 -0.70
CA ILE A 77 -31.15 -8.05 -1.76
C ILE A 77 -32.27 -8.93 -1.20
N ASP A 78 -33.46 -8.85 -1.78
CA ASP A 78 -34.69 -9.44 -1.27
C ASP A 78 -34.54 -10.92 -0.92
N GLU A 79 -33.83 -11.68 -1.76
CA GLU A 79 -33.62 -13.10 -1.60
C GLU A 79 -32.84 -13.45 -0.34
N TRP A 80 -31.99 -12.57 0.17
CA TRP A 80 -31.10 -12.81 1.32
C TRP A 80 -31.57 -12.13 2.61
N ARG A 81 -32.72 -11.45 2.58
CA ARG A 81 -33.34 -10.89 3.79
C ARG A 81 -33.77 -12.00 4.75
N GLY A 82 -33.62 -11.75 6.05
CA GLY A 82 -33.92 -12.73 7.10
C GLY A 82 -32.86 -13.84 7.27
N ALA A 83 -31.79 -13.84 6.46
CA ALA A 83 -30.69 -14.83 6.57
C ALA A 83 -29.57 -14.42 7.55
N GLY A 84 -29.67 -13.24 8.19
CA GLY A 84 -28.64 -12.73 9.12
C GLY A 84 -27.58 -11.81 8.49
N VAL A 85 -27.57 -11.66 7.15
CA VAL A 85 -26.60 -10.83 6.41
C VAL A 85 -26.53 -9.39 6.93
N GLY A 86 -27.68 -8.75 7.08
CA GLY A 86 -27.76 -7.37 7.59
C GLY A 86 -27.21 -7.24 9.01
N ALA A 87 -27.46 -8.22 9.87
CA ALA A 87 -26.97 -8.21 11.25
C ALA A 87 -25.45 -8.35 11.30
N ALA A 88 -24.88 -9.23 10.49
CA ALA A 88 -23.42 -9.41 10.39
C ALA A 88 -22.72 -8.14 9.87
N MET A 89 -23.26 -7.49 8.84
CA MET A 89 -22.71 -6.22 8.35
C MET A 89 -22.85 -5.09 9.38
N LEU A 90 -23.98 -5.01 10.08
CA LEU A 90 -24.18 -4.02 11.13
C LEU A 90 -23.22 -4.24 12.30
N GLU A 91 -22.99 -5.49 12.68
CA GLU A 91 -22.02 -5.84 13.73
C GLU A 91 -20.60 -5.46 13.32
N ALA A 92 -20.20 -5.77 12.08
CA ALA A 92 -18.90 -5.38 11.53
C ALA A 92 -18.73 -3.86 11.47
N ALA A 93 -19.78 -3.12 11.08
CA ALA A 93 -19.77 -1.66 11.04
C ALA A 93 -19.74 -1.04 12.44
N VAL A 94 -20.57 -1.54 13.37
CA VAL A 94 -20.56 -1.13 14.77
C VAL A 94 -19.21 -1.44 15.39
N GLU A 95 -18.57 -2.56 15.06
CA GLU A 95 -17.26 -2.83 15.60
C GLU A 95 -16.14 -2.08 14.87
N LYS A 96 -16.29 -1.68 13.62
CA LYS A 96 -15.38 -0.71 13.02
C LYS A 96 -15.57 0.70 13.59
N ALA A 97 -16.77 1.06 14.03
CA ALA A 97 -16.98 2.31 14.74
C ALA A 97 -16.47 2.23 16.17
N ARG A 98 -16.73 1.10 16.84
CA ARG A 98 -15.88 0.59 17.89
C ARG A 98 -14.53 0.15 17.33
N HIS A 99 -14.01 0.66 16.20
CA HIS A 99 -12.59 0.68 15.91
C HIS A 99 -11.96 2.08 15.74
N LEU A 100 -12.76 3.10 15.49
CA LEU A 100 -12.30 4.42 15.11
C LEU A 100 -12.47 5.48 16.22
N GLY A 101 -12.50 5.05 17.46
CA GLY A 101 -12.73 5.87 18.66
C GLY A 101 -14.19 6.14 19.06
N PHE A 102 -15.20 5.69 18.31
CA PHE A 102 -16.58 6.14 18.58
C PHE A 102 -17.12 5.63 19.92
N THR A 103 -17.62 6.56 20.74
CA THR A 103 -18.38 6.28 21.97
C THR A 103 -19.87 6.11 21.71
N GLU A 104 -20.32 6.54 20.53
CA GLU A 104 -21.67 6.38 20.02
C GLU A 104 -21.62 6.28 18.49
N VAL A 105 -22.47 5.44 17.92
CA VAL A 105 -22.84 5.49 16.50
C VAL A 105 -24.30 5.83 16.37
N PHE A 106 -24.66 6.41 15.23
CA PHE A 106 -26.05 6.69 14.92
C PHE A 106 -26.39 6.27 13.50
N LEU A 107 -27.68 6.18 13.24
CA LEU A 107 -28.22 5.89 11.92
C LEU A 107 -29.60 6.53 11.79
N ASN A 108 -30.01 6.74 10.55
CA ASN A 108 -31.37 7.11 10.21
C ASN A 108 -32.06 5.82 9.78
N ALA A 109 -32.83 5.21 10.68
CA ALA A 109 -33.55 3.97 10.38
C ALA A 109 -34.87 4.31 9.70
N GLN A 110 -35.16 3.66 8.57
CA GLN A 110 -36.52 3.60 8.05
C GLN A 110 -37.43 3.01 9.13
N THR A 111 -38.63 3.56 9.33
CA THR A 111 -39.49 3.20 10.48
C THR A 111 -39.85 1.72 10.54
N HIS A 112 -39.94 1.04 9.40
CA HIS A 112 -40.18 -0.40 9.34
C HIS A 112 -38.96 -1.27 9.74
N ALA A 113 -37.76 -0.67 9.77
CA ALA A 113 -36.51 -1.32 10.15
C ALA A 113 -36.10 -1.07 11.62
N LEU A 114 -36.88 -0.30 12.40
CA LEU A 114 -36.57 0.01 13.80
C LEU A 114 -36.29 -1.26 14.62
N GLY A 115 -37.18 -2.26 14.53
CA GLY A 115 -37.04 -3.51 15.27
C GLY A 115 -35.79 -4.34 14.90
N PHE A 116 -35.17 -4.09 13.75
CA PHE A 116 -33.88 -4.71 13.39
C PHE A 116 -32.73 -4.05 14.15
N TYR A 117 -32.71 -2.72 14.22
CA TYR A 117 -31.67 -1.96 14.92
C TYR A 117 -31.83 -2.04 16.45
N GLU A 118 -33.07 -2.06 16.95
CA GLU A 118 -33.38 -2.27 18.38
C GLU A 118 -32.80 -3.59 18.91
N LYS A 119 -32.95 -4.69 18.15
CA LYS A 119 -32.34 -5.98 18.48
C LYS A 119 -30.82 -5.93 18.56
N SER A 120 -30.22 -4.98 17.83
CA SER A 120 -28.77 -4.74 17.84
C SER A 120 -28.37 -3.70 18.90
N GLY A 121 -29.28 -3.27 19.77
CA GLY A 121 -29.02 -2.35 20.88
C GLY A 121 -29.02 -0.87 20.52
N PHE A 122 -29.55 -0.49 19.36
CA PHE A 122 -29.84 0.91 19.04
C PHE A 122 -31.13 1.36 19.74
N VAL A 123 -31.15 2.59 20.21
CA VAL A 123 -32.30 3.24 20.84
C VAL A 123 -32.74 4.39 19.94
N ALA A 124 -34.05 4.51 19.71
CA ALA A 124 -34.60 5.63 18.95
C ALA A 124 -34.37 6.95 19.70
N ASP A 125 -33.91 7.95 18.98
CA ASP A 125 -33.66 9.31 19.46
C ASP A 125 -34.43 10.31 18.59
N GLY A 126 -35.12 11.25 19.22
CA GLY A 126 -35.92 12.28 18.55
C GLY A 126 -37.20 11.79 17.87
N ASP A 127 -37.80 12.69 17.09
CA ASP A 127 -39.05 12.47 16.36
C ASP A 127 -38.82 11.84 14.98
N GLU A 128 -39.88 11.30 14.38
CA GLU A 128 -39.88 10.83 13.00
C GLU A 128 -39.73 11.99 12.02
N PHE A 129 -38.94 11.80 10.97
CA PHE A 129 -38.73 12.77 9.89
C PHE A 129 -38.70 12.08 8.52
N MET A 130 -38.86 12.86 7.46
CA MET A 130 -38.84 12.36 6.08
C MET A 130 -37.45 12.52 5.46
N GLU A 131 -36.96 11.46 4.83
CA GLU A 131 -35.73 11.45 4.03
C GLU A 131 -36.01 10.61 2.78
N ALA A 132 -35.80 11.17 1.58
CA ALA A 132 -36.18 10.57 0.29
C ALA A 132 -37.63 10.05 0.23
N ASP A 133 -38.59 10.82 0.75
CA ASP A 133 -40.02 10.46 0.89
C ASP A 133 -40.31 9.17 1.70
N ILE A 134 -39.34 8.73 2.50
CA ILE A 134 -39.47 7.59 3.40
C ILE A 134 -39.43 8.09 4.86
N PRO A 135 -40.34 7.63 5.73
CA PRO A 135 -40.30 7.97 7.14
C PRO A 135 -39.10 7.29 7.80
N HIS A 136 -38.27 8.11 8.43
CA HIS A 136 -37.07 7.72 9.15
C HIS A 136 -37.13 8.19 10.60
N ARG A 137 -36.39 7.50 11.46
CA ARG A 137 -36.11 7.94 12.81
C ARG A 137 -34.64 7.78 13.11
N ARG A 138 -34.06 8.79 13.73
CA ARG A 138 -32.68 8.70 14.21
C ARG A 138 -32.64 7.65 15.32
N MET A 139 -31.61 6.82 15.30
CA MET A 139 -31.32 5.89 16.36
C MET A 139 -29.85 5.98 16.72
N THR A 140 -29.53 5.85 17.99
CA THR A 140 -28.17 5.88 18.50
C THR A 140 -27.85 4.60 19.26
N LYS A 141 -26.58 4.24 19.30
CA LYS A 141 -26.09 3.15 20.14
C LYS A 141 -24.81 3.60 20.83
N THR A 142 -24.87 3.69 22.15
CA THR A 142 -23.68 3.89 22.97
C THR A 142 -22.77 2.67 22.90
N LEU A 143 -21.49 2.92 22.74
CA LEU A 143 -20.44 1.93 22.59
C LEU A 143 -19.59 1.94 23.87
N ALA A 144 -19.72 0.91 24.71
CA ALA A 144 -18.88 0.76 25.88
C ALA A 144 -17.43 0.41 25.48
N PRO A 145 -16.40 0.90 26.20
CA PRO A 145 -15.05 0.39 26.08
C PRO A 145 -15.01 -1.11 26.43
N LYS A 146 -14.26 -1.93 25.70
CA LYS A 146 -14.05 -3.33 26.11
C LYS A 146 -13.11 -3.35 27.31
N ASP A 147 -13.65 -3.70 28.49
CA ASP A 147 -12.87 -4.13 29.65
C ASP A 147 -12.20 -5.48 29.34
N ASP A 148 -10.87 -5.53 29.39
CA ASP A 148 -10.07 -6.67 28.90
C ASP A 148 -9.86 -7.79 29.96
N HIS A 149 -10.64 -7.83 31.04
CA HIS A 149 -10.49 -8.84 32.09
C HIS A 149 -11.83 -9.29 32.72
N ALA A 150 -12.07 -10.62 32.68
CA ALA A 150 -13.21 -11.40 33.18
C ALA A 150 -14.38 -11.58 32.18
N SER A 151 -14.66 -12.76 31.61
CA SER A 151 -14.91 -14.01 32.33
C SER A 151 -15.02 -15.21 31.37
N ARG A 152 -14.36 -16.31 31.76
CA ARG A 152 -14.66 -17.66 31.31
C ARG A 152 -15.97 -18.13 31.99
N PHE A 153 -16.75 -18.92 31.25
CA PHE A 153 -17.95 -19.70 31.63
C PHE A 153 -19.30 -18.98 31.58
N ALA A 154 -19.95 -19.12 30.42
CA ALA A 154 -21.27 -19.71 30.18
C ALA A 154 -22.11 -18.85 29.20
N TYR A 155 -22.03 -19.12 27.90
CA TYR A 155 -23.19 -19.27 27.01
C TYR A 155 -22.78 -19.76 25.61
N VAL A 156 -23.76 -20.38 24.95
CA VAL A 156 -23.73 -21.04 23.64
C VAL A 156 -24.00 -20.02 22.53
N GLY A 157 -23.24 -20.05 21.44
CA GLY A 157 -23.55 -19.34 20.18
C GLY A 157 -22.39 -18.47 19.65
N GLU A 158 -22.04 -18.66 18.38
CA GLU A 158 -20.96 -17.98 17.64
C GLU A 158 -21.25 -16.48 17.37
N ALA A 159 -20.27 -15.60 17.63
CA ALA A 159 -19.96 -14.40 16.83
C ALA A 159 -18.56 -13.82 17.21
N PRO A 160 -17.77 -13.24 16.28
CA PRO A 160 -16.36 -12.86 16.46
C PRO A 160 -16.12 -11.37 16.79
N SER A 161 -15.02 -11.06 17.51
CA SER A 161 -14.64 -9.73 18.02
C SER A 161 -13.64 -8.94 17.14
N VAL A 162 -13.75 -7.62 17.12
CA VAL A 162 -13.05 -6.57 16.35
C VAL A 162 -12.54 -5.48 17.42
N SER A 163 -11.24 -5.04 17.46
CA SER A 163 -10.61 -3.87 18.23
C SER A 163 -10.27 -2.45 17.57
N LEU A 164 -10.56 -1.27 18.21
CA LEU A 164 -10.22 0.14 17.79
C LEU A 164 -8.79 0.67 17.85
N ARG A 165 -8.45 1.68 17.02
CA ARG A 165 -7.28 2.57 17.14
C ARG A 165 -7.65 4.06 17.30
N GLN A 166 -6.88 4.79 18.11
CA GLN A 166 -7.08 6.18 18.59
C GLN A 166 -6.35 7.28 17.79
N PHE A 167 -5.71 6.93 16.67
CA PHE A 167 -4.85 7.80 15.88
C PHE A 167 -4.83 7.30 14.44
N ASP A 168 -4.56 8.20 13.49
CA ASP A 168 -4.36 7.85 12.09
C ASP A 168 -2.87 7.76 11.79
N ALA A 169 -2.44 6.68 11.13
CA ALA A 169 -1.07 6.52 10.68
C ALA A 169 -1.04 6.35 9.16
N ALA A 170 -0.17 7.09 8.48
CA ALA A 170 -0.12 7.13 7.03
C ALA A 170 1.33 7.26 6.51
N GLU A 171 1.56 6.72 5.31
CA GLU A 171 2.81 6.89 4.57
C GLU A 171 2.92 8.35 4.14
N VAL A 172 4.11 8.94 4.26
CA VAL A 172 4.34 10.35 3.96
C VAL A 172 5.62 10.56 3.18
N ASP A 173 5.58 11.57 2.31
CA ASP A 173 6.75 12.05 1.60
C ASP A 173 7.61 12.91 2.53
N TRP A 174 8.90 12.54 2.61
CA TRP A 174 9.89 13.24 3.42
C TRP A 174 10.08 14.70 2.99
N ALA A 175 9.98 15.01 1.70
CA ALA A 175 10.13 16.39 1.19
C ALA A 175 9.10 17.35 1.80
N THR A 176 7.88 16.84 2.06
CA THR A 176 6.77 17.64 2.61
C THR A 176 6.66 17.51 4.13
N HIS A 177 6.92 16.34 4.70
CA HIS A 177 6.67 16.05 6.13
C HIS A 177 7.93 15.99 6.99
N GLY A 178 9.13 16.01 6.40
CA GLY A 178 10.39 15.85 7.12
C GLY A 178 10.64 16.94 8.17
N LYS A 179 10.11 18.15 8.01
CA LYS A 179 10.22 19.20 9.05
C LYS A 179 9.46 18.82 10.32
N ILE A 180 8.29 18.21 10.18
CA ILE A 180 7.44 17.80 11.31
C ILE A 180 8.05 16.58 11.99
N ILE A 181 8.49 15.59 11.20
CA ILE A 181 9.14 14.38 11.72
C ILE A 181 10.44 14.71 12.47
N ARG A 182 11.25 15.66 11.96
CA ARG A 182 12.46 16.13 12.68
C ARG A 182 12.12 16.70 14.06
N LYS A 183 11.10 17.56 14.16
CA LYS A 183 10.66 18.11 15.46
C LYS A 183 10.24 17.02 16.44
N LEU A 184 9.49 16.02 15.97
CA LEU A 184 9.07 14.89 16.80
C LEU A 184 10.28 14.06 17.27
N ARG A 185 11.19 13.71 16.35
CA ARG A 185 12.40 12.94 16.67
C ARG A 185 13.32 13.70 17.62
N GLU A 186 13.50 15.01 17.46
CA GLU A 186 14.27 15.83 18.39
C GLU A 186 13.66 15.82 19.80
N ALA A 187 12.35 15.96 19.92
CA ALA A 187 11.66 15.92 21.20
C ALA A 187 11.83 14.58 21.94
N VAL A 188 11.74 13.45 21.20
CA VAL A 188 11.80 12.11 21.80
C VAL A 188 13.23 11.59 21.92
N LEU A 189 14.01 11.58 20.84
CA LEU A 189 15.34 10.95 20.82
C LEU A 189 16.38 11.80 21.55
N VAL A 190 16.39 13.12 21.33
CA VAL A 190 17.42 13.99 21.90
C VAL A 190 17.02 14.48 23.28
N ARG A 191 15.87 15.17 23.38
CA ARG A 191 15.50 15.85 24.64
C ARG A 191 15.06 14.89 25.74
N GLU A 192 14.35 13.83 25.39
CA GLU A 192 13.85 12.87 26.38
C GLU A 192 14.86 11.73 26.63
N LEU A 193 15.38 11.11 25.57
CA LEU A 193 16.27 9.95 25.69
C LEU A 193 17.76 10.31 25.76
N GLY A 194 18.14 11.56 25.50
CA GLY A 194 19.54 12.01 25.60
C GLY A 194 20.45 11.47 24.49
N LEU A 195 19.89 11.05 23.35
CA LEU A 195 20.65 10.55 22.21
C LEU A 195 21.24 11.69 21.38
N GLU A 196 22.24 11.38 20.55
CA GLU A 196 22.94 12.35 19.70
C GLU A 196 22.03 12.93 18.60
N ASP A 197 22.27 14.19 18.22
CA ASP A 197 21.50 14.90 17.18
C ASP A 197 21.46 14.18 15.82
N ALA A 198 22.48 13.39 15.51
CA ALA A 198 22.55 12.57 14.29
C ALA A 198 21.40 11.55 14.18
N MET A 199 20.72 11.23 15.29
CA MET A 199 19.55 10.35 15.30
C MET A 199 18.29 11.01 14.73
N VAL A 200 18.22 12.35 14.70
CA VAL A 200 17.04 13.10 14.26
C VAL A 200 16.82 12.96 12.75
N ALA A 201 17.87 13.12 11.95
CA ALA A 201 17.83 12.91 10.51
C ALA A 201 19.21 12.57 9.96
N ASP A 202 19.24 11.76 8.91
CA ASP A 202 20.46 11.43 8.15
C ASP A 202 20.19 11.44 6.64
N VAL A 203 21.23 11.13 5.86
CA VAL A 203 21.17 11.10 4.38
C VAL A 203 20.22 10.04 3.83
N ASP A 204 19.89 9.01 4.61
CA ASP A 204 19.03 7.93 4.14
C ASP A 204 17.56 8.34 4.16
N ASP A 205 17.18 9.38 4.92
CA ASP A 205 15.79 9.80 5.04
C ASP A 205 15.16 10.24 3.70
N ASP A 206 15.95 10.71 2.74
CA ASP A 206 15.45 11.09 1.40
C ASP A 206 15.08 9.87 0.53
N SER A 207 15.63 8.69 0.84
CA SER A 207 15.39 7.45 0.10
C SER A 207 14.53 6.43 0.86
N ALA A 208 14.33 6.66 2.15
CA ALA A 208 13.55 5.80 3.03
C ALA A 208 12.05 6.09 2.93
N ILE A 209 11.25 5.12 3.40
CA ILE A 209 9.80 5.25 3.52
C ILE A 209 9.49 5.68 4.94
N HIS A 210 8.62 6.69 5.07
CA HIS A 210 8.25 7.24 6.36
C HIS A 210 6.76 7.11 6.58
N TRP A 211 6.41 6.80 7.82
CA TRP A 211 5.05 6.95 8.31
C TRP A 211 5.06 7.86 9.51
N HIS A 212 3.99 8.61 9.67
CA HIS A 212 3.72 9.29 10.93
C HIS A 212 2.29 9.07 11.36
N ALA A 213 2.11 9.06 12.68
CA ALA A 213 0.82 8.96 13.33
C ALA A 213 0.40 10.36 13.78
N ARG A 214 -0.86 10.69 13.51
CA ARG A 214 -1.47 11.94 13.93
C ARG A 214 -2.74 11.70 14.73
N THR A 215 -2.94 12.56 15.70
CA THR A 215 -4.21 12.71 16.41
C THR A 215 -5.22 13.44 15.53
N ALA A 216 -6.49 13.44 15.94
CA ALA A 216 -7.57 14.08 15.20
C ALA A 216 -7.40 15.61 15.04
N ASP A 217 -6.69 16.27 15.95
CA ASP A 217 -6.35 17.69 15.88
C ASP A 217 -5.08 17.97 15.04
N GLY A 218 -4.51 16.94 14.42
CA GLY A 218 -3.39 17.05 13.48
C GLY A 218 -2.01 17.08 14.13
N GLU A 219 -1.91 16.90 15.45
CA GLU A 219 -0.63 16.76 16.13
C GLU A 219 0.06 15.46 15.67
N THR A 220 1.34 15.54 15.30
CA THR A 220 2.13 14.35 14.95
C THR A 220 2.71 13.73 16.22
N ILE A 221 2.18 12.57 16.61
CA ILE A 221 2.44 11.91 17.89
C ILE A 221 3.33 10.66 17.76
N GLY A 222 3.55 10.18 16.54
CA GLY A 222 4.47 9.07 16.28
C GLY A 222 5.06 9.12 14.89
N ALA A 223 6.21 8.49 14.69
CA ALA A 223 6.80 8.30 13.37
C ALA A 223 7.66 7.05 13.33
N VAL A 224 7.76 6.43 12.15
CA VAL A 224 8.69 5.33 11.88
C VAL A 224 9.28 5.47 10.49
N ARG A 225 10.49 4.99 10.33
CA ARG A 225 11.19 4.88 9.06
C ARG A 225 11.40 3.42 8.69
N MET A 226 11.32 3.10 7.41
CA MET A 226 11.79 1.82 6.88
C MET A 226 12.63 2.06 5.63
N SER A 227 13.79 1.40 5.53
CA SER A 227 14.52 1.35 4.26
C SER A 227 13.73 0.53 3.22
N THR A 228 14.09 0.66 1.95
CA THR A 228 13.52 -0.18 0.89
C THR A 228 13.84 -1.66 1.05
N SER A 229 14.94 -2.00 1.76
CA SER A 229 15.34 -3.36 2.12
C SER A 229 14.67 -3.93 3.38
N GLY A 230 13.78 -3.18 4.03
CA GLY A 230 13.02 -3.66 5.20
C GLY A 230 13.66 -3.41 6.56
N ILE A 231 14.70 -2.57 6.63
CA ILE A 231 15.29 -2.14 7.90
C ILE A 231 14.42 -1.04 8.51
N VAL A 232 13.66 -1.40 9.54
CA VAL A 232 12.85 -0.49 10.33
C VAL A 232 13.73 0.23 11.34
N SER A 233 13.59 1.55 11.41
CA SER A 233 14.42 2.41 12.27
C SER A 233 13.65 3.66 12.71
N ARG A 234 14.19 4.36 13.71
CA ARG A 234 13.70 5.66 14.18
C ARG A 234 12.21 5.67 14.54
N LEU A 235 11.73 4.57 15.12
CA LEU A 235 10.40 4.49 15.71
C LEU A 235 10.35 5.39 16.94
N VAL A 236 9.50 6.41 16.91
CA VAL A 236 9.28 7.35 18.02
C VAL A 236 7.79 7.50 18.28
N VAL A 237 7.43 7.62 19.55
CA VAL A 237 6.08 7.95 20.02
C VAL A 237 6.21 8.90 21.20
N THR A 238 5.45 10.00 21.16
CA THR A 238 5.41 10.97 22.26
C THR A 238 4.93 10.31 23.55
N THR A 239 5.47 10.75 24.69
CA THR A 239 5.22 10.11 25.99
C THR A 239 3.73 10.01 26.35
N GLY A 240 2.94 11.03 26.00
CA GLY A 240 1.51 11.08 26.25
C GLY A 240 0.70 10.01 25.50
N HIS A 241 1.20 9.55 24.35
CA HIS A 241 0.50 8.60 23.47
C HIS A 241 1.14 7.21 23.45
N ARG A 242 2.06 6.94 24.39
CA ARG A 242 2.59 5.60 24.59
C ARG A 242 1.51 4.69 25.16
N ARG A 243 1.52 3.42 24.75
CA ARG A 243 0.52 2.38 25.11
C ARG A 243 -0.87 2.55 24.49
N GLU A 244 -1.05 3.53 23.61
CA GLU A 244 -2.28 3.67 22.80
C GLU A 244 -2.24 2.86 21.50
N GLY A 245 -1.15 2.11 21.26
CA GLY A 245 -0.99 1.29 20.06
C GLY A 245 -0.32 2.02 18.88
N VAL A 246 0.07 3.29 19.03
CA VAL A 246 0.74 4.10 18.00
C VAL A 246 1.93 3.38 17.37
N GLY A 247 2.85 2.89 18.21
CA GLY A 247 4.03 2.19 17.73
C GLY A 247 3.69 0.88 17.00
N GLN A 248 2.68 0.15 17.46
CA GLN A 248 2.24 -1.10 16.84
C GLN A 248 1.67 -0.85 15.44
N ALA A 249 0.80 0.16 15.29
CA ALA A 249 0.23 0.49 13.99
C ALA A 249 1.26 0.99 12.99
N LEU A 250 2.25 1.78 13.44
CA LEU A 250 3.36 2.20 12.60
C LEU A 250 4.18 1.00 12.10
N LEU A 251 4.44 0.01 12.97
CA LEU A 251 5.12 -1.23 12.58
C LEU A 251 4.29 -2.07 11.59
N GLU A 252 2.97 -2.13 11.75
CA GLU A 252 2.09 -2.86 10.83
C GLU A 252 1.97 -2.21 9.46
N LEU A 253 2.06 -0.88 9.38
CA LEU A 253 2.13 -0.17 8.10
C LEU A 253 3.46 -0.47 7.38
N ALA A 254 4.57 -0.44 8.12
CA ALA A 254 5.87 -0.86 7.60
C ALA A 254 5.83 -2.31 7.12
N GLU A 255 5.24 -3.22 7.90
CA GLU A 255 5.03 -4.61 7.52
C GLU A 255 4.15 -4.75 6.27
N SER A 256 3.03 -4.03 6.19
CA SER A 256 2.13 -4.05 5.02
C SER A 256 2.87 -3.61 3.76
N LYS A 257 3.68 -2.55 3.85
CA LYS A 257 4.50 -2.06 2.73
C LYS A 257 5.60 -3.08 2.37
N ALA A 258 6.28 -3.65 3.37
CA ALA A 258 7.27 -4.70 3.16
C ALA A 258 6.69 -5.95 2.48
N ARG A 259 5.45 -6.34 2.84
CA ARG A 259 4.72 -7.42 2.16
C ARG A 259 4.43 -7.08 0.70
N ARG A 260 4.05 -5.82 0.41
CA ARG A 260 3.87 -5.31 -0.96
C ARG A 260 5.18 -5.14 -1.74
N PHE A 261 6.31 -5.07 -1.05
CA PHE A 261 7.64 -5.13 -1.67
C PHE A 261 8.13 -6.57 -1.81
N GLY A 262 7.45 -7.52 -1.17
CA GLY A 262 7.85 -8.91 -1.20
C GLY A 262 9.06 -9.26 -0.37
N LEU A 263 9.34 -8.47 0.65
CA LEU A 263 10.49 -8.72 1.52
C LEU A 263 10.28 -10.03 2.28
N ALA A 264 11.33 -10.83 2.40
CA ALA A 264 11.26 -12.07 3.17
C ALA A 264 11.07 -11.80 4.67
N GLU A 265 11.54 -10.64 5.14
CA GLU A 265 11.46 -10.20 6.52
C GLU A 265 11.57 -8.66 6.62
N ILE A 266 11.23 -8.14 7.79
CA ILE A 266 11.66 -6.80 8.24
C ILE A 266 12.53 -6.95 9.48
N SER A 267 13.52 -6.08 9.65
CA SER A 267 14.45 -6.13 10.78
C SER A 267 14.65 -4.77 11.43
N LEU A 268 15.10 -4.76 12.68
CA LEU A 268 15.41 -3.53 13.42
C LEU A 268 16.44 -3.79 14.51
N GLN A 269 17.10 -2.72 14.94
CA GLN A 269 17.93 -2.69 16.14
C GLN A 269 17.25 -1.82 17.19
N ALA A 270 17.07 -2.35 18.40
CA ALA A 270 16.38 -1.62 19.45
C ALA A 270 16.86 -1.97 20.85
N LEU A 271 16.51 -1.09 21.79
CA LEU A 271 16.79 -1.27 23.21
C LEU A 271 16.24 -2.61 23.72
N THR A 272 17.04 -3.35 24.48
CA THR A 272 16.61 -4.62 25.12
C THR A 272 15.45 -4.42 26.08
N ALA A 273 15.33 -3.22 26.67
CA ALA A 273 14.18 -2.82 27.50
C ALA A 273 12.82 -2.89 26.76
N LEU A 274 12.82 -2.88 25.42
CA LEU A 274 11.61 -2.96 24.58
C LEU A 274 11.38 -4.36 23.99
N ASP A 275 12.12 -5.39 24.40
CA ASP A 275 12.01 -6.77 23.88
C ASP A 275 10.55 -7.28 23.87
N ALA A 276 9.81 -7.07 24.96
CA ALA A 276 8.42 -7.50 25.07
C ALA A 276 7.48 -6.81 24.06
N PHE A 277 7.76 -5.56 23.68
CA PHE A 277 6.98 -4.84 22.67
C PHE A 277 7.24 -5.43 21.28
N TYR A 278 8.51 -5.60 20.90
CA TYR A 278 8.86 -6.13 19.57
C TYR A 278 8.44 -7.59 19.39
N ARG A 279 8.55 -8.43 20.43
CA ARG A 279 8.00 -9.79 20.41
C ARG A 279 6.49 -9.82 20.19
N ARG A 280 5.75 -8.92 20.85
CA ARG A 280 4.29 -8.80 20.65
C ARG A 280 3.94 -8.33 19.24
N ALA A 281 4.78 -7.47 18.66
CA ALA A 281 4.68 -7.06 17.27
C ALA A 281 5.09 -8.17 16.28
N GLY A 282 5.52 -9.35 16.76
CA GLY A 282 5.87 -10.52 15.95
C GLY A 282 7.33 -10.59 15.53
N PHE A 283 8.21 -9.77 16.11
CA PHE A 283 9.65 -9.85 15.88
C PHE A 283 10.33 -10.84 16.82
N GLU A 284 11.34 -11.53 16.31
CA GLU A 284 12.19 -12.46 17.05
C GLU A 284 13.57 -11.82 17.26
N PRO A 285 14.13 -11.88 18.49
CA PRO A 285 15.48 -11.38 18.73
C PRO A 285 16.53 -12.22 17.99
N ARG A 286 17.54 -11.54 17.43
CA ARG A 286 18.70 -12.13 16.76
C ARG A 286 20.00 -11.71 17.46
N GLY A 287 20.92 -12.66 17.57
CA GLY A 287 22.25 -12.43 18.12
C GLY A 287 22.26 -12.10 19.63
N GLU A 288 23.44 -11.75 20.12
CA GLU A 288 23.64 -11.31 21.49
C GLU A 288 23.33 -9.81 21.65
N ALA A 289 23.02 -9.40 22.87
CA ALA A 289 22.88 -7.98 23.17
C ALA A 289 24.24 -7.27 23.13
N TYR A 290 24.25 -6.01 22.70
CA TYR A 290 25.46 -5.19 22.58
C TYR A 290 25.22 -3.77 23.10
N MET A 291 26.29 -3.09 23.51
CA MET A 291 26.22 -1.70 23.97
C MET A 291 26.34 -0.73 22.79
N ALA A 292 25.38 0.16 22.63
CA ALA A 292 25.39 1.24 21.66
C ALA A 292 24.87 2.53 22.32
N GLN A 293 25.57 3.64 22.14
CA GLN A 293 25.20 4.96 22.70
C GLN A 293 24.91 4.91 24.22
N GLY A 294 25.64 4.07 24.97
CA GLY A 294 25.45 3.93 26.41
C GLY A 294 24.25 3.07 26.83
N HIS A 295 23.50 2.51 25.88
CA HIS A 295 22.35 1.64 26.14
C HIS A 295 22.58 0.23 25.59
N GLU A 296 21.89 -0.74 26.17
CA GLU A 296 21.92 -2.13 25.70
C GLU A 296 20.89 -2.32 24.58
N HIS A 297 21.36 -2.76 23.41
CA HIS A 297 20.58 -3.00 22.20
C HIS A 297 20.64 -4.46 21.77
N ARG A 298 19.68 -4.86 20.95
CA ARG A 298 19.67 -6.14 20.25
C ARG A 298 19.02 -5.98 18.88
N GLU A 299 19.40 -6.85 17.95
CA GLU A 299 18.73 -7.00 16.66
C GLU A 299 17.45 -7.82 16.80
N TYR A 300 16.43 -7.48 16.02
CA TYR A 300 15.17 -8.19 15.94
C TYR A 300 14.76 -8.34 14.47
N ALA A 301 14.15 -9.46 14.11
CA ALA A 301 13.65 -9.72 12.76
C ALA A 301 12.26 -10.35 12.80
N LYS A 302 11.39 -9.95 11.87
CA LYS A 302 10.05 -10.53 11.69
C LYS A 302 9.96 -11.13 10.29
N PRO A 303 9.92 -12.47 10.16
CA PRO A 303 9.67 -13.13 8.89
C PRO A 303 8.27 -12.77 8.34
N LEU A 304 8.19 -12.47 7.05
CA LEU A 304 6.93 -12.20 6.38
C LEU A 304 6.44 -13.47 5.70
N VAL A 305 5.48 -14.14 6.35
CA VAL A 305 4.86 -15.36 5.83
C VAL A 305 3.75 -15.00 4.84
N TYR A 306 3.84 -15.50 3.62
CA TYR A 306 2.82 -15.37 2.58
C TYR A 306 1.96 -16.64 2.61
N GLU A 307 0.73 -16.55 3.11
CA GLU A 307 -0.21 -17.67 3.02
C GLU A 307 -0.72 -17.75 1.57
N ASN A 308 -0.21 -18.75 0.84
CA ASN A 308 -0.62 -19.19 -0.49
C ASN A 308 -0.59 -18.14 -1.63
N VAL A 309 0.61 -17.94 -2.18
CA VAL A 309 0.78 -17.79 -3.63
C VAL A 309 1.83 -18.82 -4.07
N PHE A 310 1.36 -19.99 -4.52
CA PHE A 310 2.08 -21.07 -5.20
C PHE A 310 3.58 -21.29 -4.92
N ASP A 311 3.84 -22.43 -4.27
CA ASP A 311 4.92 -23.38 -4.56
C ASP A 311 6.36 -22.84 -4.66
N ARG A 312 7.10 -22.96 -3.55
CA ARG A 312 8.56 -22.78 -3.46
C ARG A 312 9.37 -23.72 -4.37
N THR A 313 8.75 -24.64 -5.10
CA THR A 313 9.42 -25.59 -6.01
C THR A 313 9.25 -25.31 -7.50
N ARG A 314 8.53 -24.25 -7.90
CA ARG A 314 8.50 -23.79 -9.29
C ARG A 314 8.85 -22.31 -9.39
N SER A 315 10.10 -22.06 -9.76
CA SER A 315 10.42 -20.82 -10.44
C SER A 315 9.54 -20.70 -11.69
N PRO A 316 8.74 -19.63 -11.89
CA PRO A 316 7.99 -19.46 -13.13
C PRO A 316 8.88 -19.03 -14.31
N LEU A 317 10.19 -18.93 -14.12
CA LEU A 317 11.12 -18.38 -15.09
C LEU A 317 12.31 -19.35 -15.24
N HIS A 318 12.02 -20.53 -15.78
CA HIS A 318 13.05 -21.35 -16.44
C HIS A 318 13.00 -21.08 -17.93
N GLY A 319 14.15 -20.65 -18.48
CA GLY A 319 14.33 -20.11 -19.82
C GLY A 319 14.00 -21.01 -21.03
N ASP A 320 13.33 -22.14 -20.83
CA ASP A 320 12.97 -23.08 -21.89
C ASP A 320 11.45 -23.29 -22.05
N GLU A 321 10.59 -22.81 -21.14
CA GLU A 321 9.12 -22.98 -21.23
C GLU A 321 8.37 -21.85 -21.96
N TYR A 322 9.03 -20.71 -22.22
CA TYR A 322 8.43 -19.58 -22.96
C TYR A 322 9.08 -19.41 -24.33
N GLY A 323 8.92 -20.42 -25.17
CA GLY A 323 9.15 -20.29 -26.61
C GLY A 323 7.98 -19.53 -27.25
N ASP A 324 8.25 -18.36 -27.83
CA ASP A 324 7.38 -17.56 -28.72
C ASP A 324 5.92 -17.35 -28.28
N GLY A 325 5.61 -17.65 -27.02
CA GLY A 325 4.27 -17.74 -26.45
C GLY A 325 3.98 -16.56 -25.54
N ASP A 326 2.75 -16.08 -25.65
CA ASP A 326 2.18 -14.91 -24.97
C ASP A 326 2.54 -14.85 -23.48
N SER A 327 2.95 -13.67 -23.01
CA SER A 327 3.21 -13.38 -21.60
C SER A 327 2.06 -13.81 -20.70
N PRO A 328 2.31 -14.41 -19.52
CA PRO A 328 1.27 -14.65 -18.53
C PRO A 328 0.80 -13.36 -17.83
N TRP A 329 1.46 -12.22 -18.07
CA TRP A 329 1.13 -10.92 -17.48
C TRP A 329 0.93 -9.84 -18.54
N ARG A 330 -0.07 -8.98 -18.33
CA ARG A 330 -0.47 -7.88 -19.21
C ARG A 330 -0.20 -6.53 -18.57
N LEU A 331 0.66 -5.74 -19.23
CA LEU A 331 0.97 -4.36 -18.85
C LEU A 331 -0.29 -3.50 -18.88
N GLY A 332 -0.59 -2.82 -17.77
CA GLY A 332 -1.78 -1.99 -17.63
C GLY A 332 -3.00 -2.71 -17.06
N GLU A 333 -2.92 -4.03 -16.87
CA GLU A 333 -4.06 -4.85 -16.41
C GLU A 333 -3.70 -5.68 -15.17
N ASP A 334 -2.53 -6.34 -15.17
CA ASP A 334 -2.15 -7.27 -14.10
C ASP A 334 -1.48 -6.57 -12.92
N ASN A 335 -2.23 -6.44 -11.81
CA ASN A 335 -1.73 -5.88 -10.54
C ASN A 335 -1.02 -6.93 -9.66
N ARG A 336 -0.46 -7.98 -10.26
CA ARG A 336 0.22 -9.03 -9.50
C ARG A 336 1.65 -8.60 -9.19
N LEU A 337 2.00 -8.65 -7.90
CA LEU A 337 3.37 -8.48 -7.46
C LEU A 337 4.19 -9.74 -7.74
N LEU A 338 5.28 -9.58 -8.48
CA LEU A 338 6.26 -10.60 -8.82
C LEU A 338 7.53 -10.33 -8.05
N LEU A 339 8.01 -11.30 -7.26
CA LEU A 339 9.23 -11.16 -6.49
C LEU A 339 10.41 -11.67 -7.29
N LEU A 340 11.45 -10.85 -7.37
CA LEU A 340 12.60 -11.09 -8.22
C LEU A 340 13.83 -11.23 -7.32
N ARG A 341 14.38 -12.44 -7.29
CA ARG A 341 15.48 -12.82 -6.40
C ARG A 341 16.72 -13.30 -7.16
N ARG A 342 16.63 -13.38 -8.49
CA ARG A 342 17.72 -13.85 -9.36
C ARG A 342 17.86 -12.96 -10.59
N GLU A 343 19.09 -12.78 -11.06
CA GLU A 343 19.43 -12.03 -12.28
C GLU A 343 18.54 -12.38 -13.48
N GLU A 344 18.31 -13.67 -13.72
CA GLU A 344 17.50 -14.16 -14.83
C GLU A 344 16.03 -13.72 -14.73
N GLU A 345 15.50 -13.62 -13.51
CA GLU A 345 14.11 -13.20 -13.28
C GLU A 345 13.94 -11.72 -13.63
N PHE A 346 14.87 -10.88 -13.19
CA PHE A 346 14.91 -9.47 -13.59
C PHE A 346 15.01 -9.32 -15.10
N ARG A 347 15.98 -9.99 -15.73
CA ARG A 347 16.18 -9.90 -17.19
C ARG A 347 14.92 -10.31 -17.95
N ASN A 348 14.29 -11.42 -17.58
CA ASN A 348 13.12 -11.93 -18.29
C ASN A 348 11.91 -11.01 -18.11
N VAL A 349 11.67 -10.50 -16.89
CA VAL A 349 10.55 -9.59 -16.63
C VAL A 349 10.76 -8.21 -17.27
N ILE A 350 12.00 -7.71 -17.35
CA ILE A 350 12.34 -6.49 -18.10
C ILE A 350 11.99 -6.67 -19.58
N ILE A 351 12.43 -7.76 -20.20
CA ILE A 351 12.13 -8.06 -21.61
C ILE A 351 10.61 -8.11 -21.83
N GLU A 352 9.89 -8.79 -20.95
CA GLU A 352 8.45 -8.98 -21.08
C GLU A 352 7.67 -7.69 -20.93
N MET A 353 7.96 -6.91 -19.87
CA MET A 353 7.30 -5.63 -19.63
C MET A 353 7.61 -4.62 -20.74
N CYS A 354 8.88 -4.52 -21.15
CA CYS A 354 9.27 -3.61 -22.23
C CYS A 354 8.67 -4.00 -23.58
N ARG A 355 8.45 -5.29 -23.86
CA ARG A 355 7.81 -5.76 -25.10
C ARG A 355 6.39 -5.21 -25.25
N GLN A 356 5.68 -5.07 -24.12
CA GLN A 356 4.29 -4.64 -24.08
C GLN A 356 4.14 -3.12 -24.03
N ALA A 357 5.22 -2.37 -23.76
CA ALA A 357 5.19 -0.91 -23.73
C ALA A 357 4.79 -0.32 -25.09
N ASN A 358 3.94 0.71 -25.06
CA ASN A 358 3.34 1.33 -26.22
C ASN A 358 3.74 2.81 -26.39
N GLN A 359 4.11 3.49 -25.31
CA GLN A 359 4.44 4.91 -25.29
C GLN A 359 5.80 5.20 -24.67
N THR A 360 6.06 4.74 -23.45
CA THR A 360 7.23 5.15 -22.69
C THR A 360 7.95 3.98 -22.05
N ILE A 361 9.29 4.01 -22.10
CA ILE A 361 10.16 3.20 -21.25
C ILE A 361 11.12 4.16 -20.54
N ARG A 362 11.17 4.12 -19.21
CA ARG A 362 12.13 4.89 -18.42
C ARG A 362 13.00 3.93 -17.62
N ILE A 363 14.31 4.07 -17.74
CA ILE A 363 15.29 3.22 -17.03
C ILE A 363 16.15 4.12 -16.16
N TYR A 364 16.05 3.95 -14.84
CA TYR A 364 16.98 4.55 -13.89
C TYR A 364 17.91 3.44 -13.40
N SER A 365 19.16 3.47 -13.87
CA SER A 365 20.14 2.44 -13.56
C SER A 365 21.51 3.08 -13.35
N PRO A 366 22.06 3.08 -12.12
CA PRO A 366 23.37 3.68 -11.86
C PRO A 366 24.47 3.20 -12.80
N LEU A 367 24.48 1.90 -13.13
CA LEU A 367 25.55 1.23 -13.88
C LEU A 367 25.15 0.78 -15.29
N LEU A 368 23.86 0.80 -15.64
CA LEU A 368 23.28 0.18 -16.83
C LEU A 368 23.87 -1.22 -17.07
N GLU A 369 23.57 -2.13 -16.14
CA GLU A 369 24.20 -3.44 -16.11
C GLU A 369 23.96 -4.24 -17.40
N HIS A 370 25.05 -4.71 -18.01
CA HIS A 370 24.98 -5.53 -19.22
C HIS A 370 24.11 -6.78 -19.05
N LYS A 371 24.14 -7.39 -17.87
CA LYS A 371 23.39 -8.61 -17.55
C LYS A 371 21.87 -8.42 -17.66
N LEU A 372 21.39 -7.20 -17.41
CA LEU A 372 19.97 -6.85 -17.48
C LEU A 372 19.60 -6.19 -18.81
N PHE A 373 20.41 -5.23 -19.26
CA PHE A 373 20.03 -4.28 -20.30
C PHE A 373 20.77 -4.47 -21.64
N ASP A 374 21.81 -5.31 -21.70
CA ASP A 374 22.61 -5.54 -22.91
C ASP A 374 22.28 -6.89 -23.56
N SER A 375 21.06 -7.00 -24.10
CA SER A 375 20.61 -8.18 -24.85
C SER A 375 20.10 -7.83 -26.25
N PRO A 376 20.27 -8.72 -27.24
CA PRO A 376 19.68 -8.55 -28.57
C PRO A 376 18.15 -8.36 -28.54
N GLN A 377 17.46 -9.08 -27.66
CA GLN A 377 16.01 -9.04 -27.51
C GLN A 377 15.53 -7.67 -27.01
N LEU A 378 16.11 -7.17 -25.91
CA LEU A 378 15.74 -5.86 -25.38
C LEU A 378 16.08 -4.74 -26.37
N ARG A 379 17.23 -4.86 -27.05
CA ARG A 379 17.61 -3.95 -28.14
C ARG A 379 16.54 -3.87 -29.22
N GLU A 380 16.06 -5.02 -29.71
CA GLU A 380 15.03 -5.08 -30.74
C GLU A 380 13.72 -4.45 -30.27
N ILE A 381 13.27 -4.79 -29.06
CA ILE A 381 12.08 -4.23 -28.42
C ILE A 381 12.15 -2.70 -28.34
N CYS A 382 13.23 -2.16 -27.77
CA CYS A 382 13.42 -0.71 -27.67
C CYS A 382 13.52 -0.05 -29.05
N SER A 383 14.14 -0.71 -30.02
CA SER A 383 14.22 -0.22 -31.41
C SER A 383 12.85 -0.18 -32.09
N ALA A 384 12.01 -1.18 -31.85
CA ALA A 384 10.65 -1.25 -32.38
C ALA A 384 9.76 -0.18 -31.76
N LEU A 385 9.79 -0.01 -30.44
CA LEU A 385 9.05 1.04 -29.74
C LEU A 385 9.47 2.42 -30.24
N ALA A 386 10.78 2.70 -30.32
CA ALA A 386 11.30 4.00 -30.75
C ALA A 386 10.92 4.40 -32.19
N ARG A 387 10.56 3.43 -33.05
CA ARG A 387 10.10 3.65 -34.43
C ARG A 387 8.58 3.64 -34.56
N ARG A 388 7.84 3.27 -33.51
CA ARG A 388 6.38 3.09 -33.56
C ARG A 388 5.65 4.39 -33.91
N ASN A 389 5.97 5.48 -33.23
CA ASN A 389 5.44 6.81 -33.55
C ASN A 389 6.32 7.93 -32.97
N LYS A 390 6.08 9.19 -33.35
CA LYS A 390 6.89 10.34 -32.91
C LYS A 390 6.74 10.70 -31.42
N TYR A 391 5.74 10.15 -30.74
CA TYR A 391 5.45 10.43 -29.33
C TYR A 391 6.09 9.40 -28.40
N THR A 392 6.59 8.27 -28.91
CA THR A 392 7.26 7.27 -28.08
C THR A 392 8.58 7.81 -27.53
N LYS A 393 8.85 7.54 -26.26
CA LYS A 393 10.07 7.96 -25.57
C LYS A 393 10.71 6.82 -24.80
N ILE A 394 12.02 6.66 -24.98
CA ILE A 394 12.86 5.80 -24.18
C ILE A 394 13.90 6.69 -23.51
N GLU A 395 13.87 6.77 -22.20
CA GLU A 395 14.70 7.68 -21.42
C GLU A 395 15.54 6.89 -20.43
N ILE A 396 16.86 7.07 -20.47
CA ILE A 396 17.80 6.28 -19.67
C ILE A 396 18.68 7.21 -18.83
N LEU A 397 18.63 7.03 -17.51
CA LEU A 397 19.44 7.75 -16.54
C LEU A 397 20.50 6.83 -15.93
N ILE A 398 21.77 7.25 -16.00
CA ILE A 398 22.94 6.53 -15.48
C ILE A 398 23.85 7.44 -14.66
N TYR A 399 24.77 6.91 -13.86
CA TYR A 399 25.66 7.75 -13.03
C TYR A 399 26.96 8.11 -13.71
N ASP A 400 27.42 7.27 -14.63
CA ASP A 400 28.67 7.45 -15.36
C ASP A 400 28.56 6.81 -16.75
N SER A 401 29.06 7.52 -17.76
CA SER A 401 29.08 7.02 -19.14
C SER A 401 30.29 6.14 -19.44
N HIS A 402 31.37 6.25 -18.66
CA HIS A 402 32.66 5.65 -19.03
C HIS A 402 32.56 4.13 -19.19
N ARG A 403 31.84 3.43 -18.32
CA ARG A 403 31.65 1.97 -18.44
C ARG A 403 30.87 1.58 -19.70
N VAL A 404 29.73 2.24 -19.92
CA VAL A 404 28.82 1.99 -21.05
C VAL A 404 29.51 2.29 -22.40
N VAL A 405 30.33 3.34 -22.44
CA VAL A 405 31.08 3.73 -23.64
C VAL A 405 32.27 2.80 -23.87
N LYS A 406 33.07 2.52 -22.83
CA LYS A 406 34.28 1.69 -22.94
C LYS A 406 33.97 0.25 -23.35
N ASN A 407 32.92 -0.33 -22.78
CA ASN A 407 32.56 -1.72 -23.04
C ASN A 407 31.62 -1.87 -24.25
N GLY A 408 31.05 -0.77 -24.74
CA GLY A 408 29.91 -0.79 -25.66
C GLY A 408 28.63 -1.24 -24.94
N HIS A 409 27.47 -0.85 -25.45
CA HIS A 409 26.19 -1.29 -24.88
C HIS A 409 25.09 -1.19 -25.94
N ALA A 410 24.25 -2.22 -26.07
CA ALA A 410 23.23 -2.29 -27.11
C ALA A 410 22.25 -1.10 -27.08
N LEU A 411 21.82 -0.69 -25.88
CA LEU A 411 20.96 0.49 -25.72
C LEU A 411 21.66 1.80 -26.13
N LEU A 412 22.97 1.94 -25.88
CA LEU A 412 23.73 3.10 -26.33
C LEU A 412 23.84 3.14 -27.87
N GLU A 413 24.04 1.98 -28.51
CA GLU A 413 24.10 1.90 -29.97
C GLU A 413 22.80 2.35 -30.64
N ILE A 414 21.64 1.93 -30.12
CA ILE A 414 20.35 2.35 -30.67
C ILE A 414 20.00 3.79 -30.28
N ALA A 415 20.41 4.27 -29.10
CA ALA A 415 20.26 5.67 -28.70
C ALA A 415 20.97 6.62 -29.66
N ARG A 416 22.17 6.25 -30.09
CA ARG A 416 22.95 6.98 -31.10
C ARG A 416 22.29 6.99 -32.49
N LYS A 417 21.55 5.94 -32.85
CA LYS A 417 20.85 5.82 -34.14
C LYS A 417 19.49 6.51 -34.15
N LEU A 418 18.80 6.60 -33.01
CA LEU A 418 17.45 7.13 -32.86
C LEU A 418 17.37 8.21 -31.76
N PRO A 419 18.17 9.28 -31.82
CA PRO A 419 18.32 10.25 -30.72
C PRO A 419 17.07 11.10 -30.45
N SER A 420 16.09 11.11 -31.37
CA SER A 420 14.81 11.81 -31.18
C SER A 420 13.84 11.05 -30.26
N SER A 421 14.00 9.73 -30.18
CA SER A 421 13.09 8.83 -29.44
C SER A 421 13.78 8.16 -28.25
N ILE A 422 15.10 7.97 -28.32
CA ILE A 422 15.90 7.33 -27.26
C ILE A 422 16.93 8.33 -26.75
N GLY A 423 16.80 8.74 -25.49
CA GLY A 423 17.76 9.60 -24.81
C GLY A 423 18.52 8.86 -23.72
N MET A 424 19.75 9.30 -23.46
CA MET A 424 20.54 8.87 -22.32
C MET A 424 21.21 10.09 -21.68
N LYS A 425 21.13 10.20 -20.35
CA LYS A 425 21.69 11.32 -19.58
C LYS A 425 22.39 10.81 -18.31
N ILE A 426 23.30 11.62 -17.79
CA ILE A 426 23.92 11.40 -16.50
C ILE A 426 23.04 12.03 -15.41
N VAL A 427 22.72 11.27 -14.37
CA VAL A 427 22.02 11.80 -13.19
C VAL A 427 22.91 12.84 -12.52
N ASP A 428 22.33 14.02 -12.26
CA ASP A 428 22.95 15.06 -11.46
C ASP A 428 23.47 14.45 -10.14
N PRO A 429 24.76 14.61 -9.78
CA PRO A 429 25.30 14.12 -8.52
C PRO A 429 24.45 14.44 -7.29
N GLU A 430 23.78 15.59 -7.24
CA GLU A 430 22.91 16.00 -6.12
C GLU A 430 21.60 15.21 -6.04
N LEU A 431 21.17 14.57 -7.13
CA LEU A 431 19.93 13.79 -7.23
C LEU A 431 20.17 12.28 -7.30
N ARG A 432 21.40 11.83 -7.06
CA ARG A 432 21.74 10.42 -7.02
C ARG A 432 21.16 9.78 -5.77
N GLN A 433 20.22 8.86 -5.97
CA GLN A 433 19.70 8.00 -4.92
C GLN A 433 20.47 6.68 -4.92
N LEU A 434 21.29 6.49 -3.90
CA LEU A 434 22.20 5.35 -3.82
C LEU A 434 21.43 4.02 -3.90
N ASN A 435 22.01 3.11 -4.69
CA ASN A 435 21.75 1.67 -4.75
C ASN A 435 20.43 1.20 -5.38
N HIS A 436 19.38 1.99 -5.54
CA HIS A 436 18.19 1.50 -6.23
C HIS A 436 18.26 1.59 -7.76
N GLU A 437 17.54 0.70 -8.44
CA GLU A 437 17.46 0.62 -9.90
C GLU A 437 16.01 0.29 -10.28
N TYR A 438 15.44 0.97 -11.28
CA TYR A 438 14.06 0.71 -11.67
C TYR A 438 13.79 0.95 -13.16
N VAL A 439 12.78 0.25 -13.67
CA VAL A 439 12.24 0.37 -15.02
C VAL A 439 10.75 0.69 -14.92
N LEU A 440 10.32 1.70 -15.67
CA LEU A 440 8.91 2.05 -15.82
C LEU A 440 8.47 1.84 -17.26
N ALA A 441 7.26 1.32 -17.46
CA ALA A 441 6.63 1.16 -18.76
C ALA A 441 5.24 1.80 -18.77
N ASP A 442 5.00 2.73 -19.71
CA ASP A 442 3.72 3.42 -19.94
C ASP A 442 3.08 4.06 -18.68
N ASP A 443 3.90 4.43 -17.69
CA ASP A 443 3.46 4.90 -16.37
C ASP A 443 2.53 3.91 -15.62
N ALA A 444 2.45 2.65 -16.06
CA ALA A 444 1.64 1.60 -15.44
C ALA A 444 2.49 0.47 -14.83
N GLY A 445 3.52 0.02 -15.56
CA GLY A 445 4.39 -1.07 -15.13
C GLY A 445 5.59 -0.54 -14.37
N LEU A 446 5.98 -1.28 -13.32
CA LEU A 446 7.15 -1.00 -12.50
C LEU A 446 7.97 -2.29 -12.30
N ILE A 447 9.26 -2.19 -12.53
CA ILE A 447 10.27 -3.14 -12.04
C ILE A 447 11.19 -2.35 -11.13
N TYR A 448 11.37 -2.81 -9.90
CA TYR A 448 12.18 -2.14 -8.89
C TYR A 448 13.18 -3.12 -8.31
N ARG A 449 14.44 -2.69 -8.21
CA ARG A 449 15.54 -3.41 -7.58
C ARG A 449 16.05 -2.56 -6.42
N HIS A 450 16.02 -3.12 -5.22
CA HIS A 450 16.31 -2.40 -3.98
C HIS A 450 17.79 -2.01 -3.86
N ASP A 451 18.67 -2.88 -4.36
CA ASP A 451 20.11 -2.72 -4.31
C ASP A 451 20.74 -3.26 -5.61
N ASN A 452 21.52 -2.44 -6.32
CA ASN A 452 22.21 -2.84 -7.54
C ASN A 452 23.36 -3.83 -7.29
N GLU A 453 23.74 -4.08 -6.04
CA GLU A 453 24.71 -5.12 -5.67
C GLU A 453 24.04 -6.46 -5.34
N ALA A 454 22.71 -6.48 -5.11
CA ALA A 454 21.94 -7.68 -4.78
C ALA A 454 20.86 -7.98 -5.83
N TRP A 455 20.48 -9.24 -5.99
CA TRP A 455 19.31 -9.61 -6.79
C TRP A 455 18.09 -9.64 -5.88
N ASP A 456 17.60 -8.46 -5.51
CA ASP A 456 16.42 -8.31 -4.66
C ASP A 456 15.54 -7.16 -5.16
N GLY A 457 14.28 -7.46 -5.42
CA GLY A 457 13.30 -6.51 -5.87
C GLY A 457 12.02 -7.17 -6.31
N TYR A 458 11.22 -6.40 -7.05
CA TYR A 458 9.91 -6.82 -7.48
C TYR A 458 9.54 -6.23 -8.84
N ALA A 459 8.50 -6.79 -9.44
CA ALA A 459 7.83 -6.22 -10.60
C ALA A 459 6.32 -6.27 -10.44
N ASN A 460 5.63 -5.32 -11.05
CA ASN A 460 4.18 -5.30 -11.15
C ASN A 460 3.80 -4.64 -12.49
N PHE A 461 2.93 -5.30 -13.25
CA PHE A 461 2.50 -4.85 -14.57
C PHE A 461 1.37 -3.80 -14.50
N TYR A 462 0.83 -3.53 -13.31
CA TYR A 462 -0.17 -2.50 -13.06
C TYR A 462 -0.04 -1.85 -11.67
N GLU A 463 1.12 -1.25 -11.39
CA GLU A 463 1.39 -0.50 -10.16
C GLU A 463 1.40 1.01 -10.42
N LYS A 464 0.22 1.57 -10.68
CA LYS A 464 0.07 3.00 -11.04
C LYS A 464 0.59 3.95 -9.97
N THR A 465 0.47 3.63 -8.68
CA THR A 465 0.80 4.58 -7.62
C THR A 465 2.32 4.80 -7.54
N GLU A 466 3.07 3.72 -7.37
CA GLU A 466 4.54 3.82 -7.33
C GLU A 466 5.13 4.18 -8.69
N SER A 467 4.57 3.66 -9.80
CA SER A 467 5.00 4.05 -11.15
C SER A 467 4.87 5.55 -11.38
N ASN A 468 3.75 6.17 -10.96
CA ASN A 468 3.59 7.63 -11.04
C ASN A 468 4.55 8.39 -10.10
N ARG A 469 4.78 7.89 -8.88
CA ARG A 469 5.71 8.52 -7.92
C ARG A 469 7.14 8.51 -8.47
N LEU A 470 7.62 7.34 -8.89
CA LEU A 470 8.94 7.16 -9.48
C LEU A 470 9.04 7.87 -10.84
N GLY A 471 7.97 7.92 -11.63
CA GLY A 471 7.92 8.67 -12.89
C GLY A 471 8.10 10.18 -12.70
N ARG A 472 7.52 10.76 -11.63
CA ARG A 472 7.77 12.16 -11.25
C ARG A 472 9.22 12.38 -10.83
N ALA A 473 9.77 11.51 -9.98
CA ALA A 473 11.17 11.58 -9.55
C ALA A 473 12.13 11.44 -10.74
N PHE A 474 11.85 10.50 -11.65
CA PHE A 474 12.58 10.31 -12.89
C PHE A 474 12.54 11.55 -13.76
N THR A 475 11.35 12.16 -13.93
CA THR A 475 11.19 13.38 -14.74
C THR A 475 12.03 14.53 -14.18
N ALA A 476 12.03 14.74 -12.86
CA ALA A 476 12.87 15.75 -12.22
C ALA A 476 14.37 15.48 -12.44
N ALA A 477 14.82 14.24 -12.29
CA ALA A 477 16.20 13.84 -12.57
C ALA A 477 16.55 13.92 -14.07
N TRP A 478 15.58 13.73 -14.95
CA TRP A 478 15.75 13.82 -16.40
C TRP A 478 15.92 15.27 -16.87
N GLU A 479 15.14 16.19 -16.32
CA GLU A 479 15.19 17.62 -16.65
C GLU A 479 16.53 18.25 -16.24
N SER A 480 17.02 17.89 -15.04
CA SER A 480 18.32 18.31 -14.50
C SER A 480 19.51 17.49 -15.02
N GLY A 481 19.25 16.33 -15.62
CA GLY A 481 20.28 15.38 -16.05
C GLY A 481 21.32 15.99 -17.01
N LEU A 482 22.58 15.70 -16.72
CA LEU A 482 23.74 16.20 -17.45
C LEU A 482 23.90 15.47 -18.79
N ILE A 483 24.22 16.24 -19.82
CA ILE A 483 24.55 15.71 -21.14
C ILE A 483 26.05 15.38 -21.16
N ASP A 484 26.37 14.11 -21.37
CA ASP A 484 27.75 13.68 -21.59
C ASP A 484 28.07 13.60 -23.09
N PRO A 485 29.10 14.32 -23.58
CA PRO A 485 29.54 14.25 -24.97
C PRO A 485 29.84 12.82 -25.45
N ASN A 486 30.34 11.94 -24.58
CA ASN A 486 30.69 10.56 -24.92
C ASN A 486 29.46 9.69 -25.22
N LEU A 487 28.27 10.09 -24.76
CA LEU A 487 27.01 9.41 -25.07
C LEU A 487 26.49 9.79 -26.47
N ARG A 488 26.95 10.91 -27.04
CA ARG A 488 26.54 11.37 -28.38
C ARG A 488 27.43 10.76 -29.47
N VAL A 489 26.90 10.74 -30.70
CA VAL A 489 27.70 10.44 -31.89
C VAL A 489 28.64 11.63 -32.13
N LEU A 490 29.96 11.39 -32.16
CA LEU A 490 30.90 12.30 -32.82
C LEU A 490 30.50 12.33 -34.29
N ARG A 491 29.89 13.45 -34.74
CA ARG A 491 29.81 13.72 -36.17
C ARG A 491 31.24 13.99 -36.63
N ILE A 492 31.85 13.00 -37.28
CA ILE A 492 32.99 13.22 -38.17
C ILE A 492 32.41 13.51 -39.55
#